data_AF-A0A6M1NLV0-F1
#
_entry.id   AF-A0A6M1NLV0-F1
#
_cell.length_a   1.000
_cell.length_b   1.000
_cell.length_c   1.000
_cell.angle_alpha   90.00
_cell.angle_beta   90.00
_cell.angle_gamma   90.00
#
_symmetry.space_group_name_H-M   'P 1'
#
loop_
_entity.id
_entity.type
_entity.pdbx_description
1 polymer ?
#
loop_
_entity_poly.entity_id
_entity_poly.type
_entity_poly.pdbx_seq_one_letter_code
_entity_poly.pdbx_strand_id
1 'polypeptide(L)'
;MKKLIFLFPFCLLLIITSCKDDVEIPSSTLLPTIKLQADAIAVAEGTYILNAEGRSAYGGAKLRKVEFYKGAEKIGEKDIAPYTWAYPVVENIPDQELSFHAVLSDVVGNNVKSDVVTATVKVLPIRIEAEHAVLRGLARVATDRETRETSSNQAKVGAIDNAESGIDVTIDVRAAGEYLIRVAAGTGFNGTAHKIYVDGKEAEAQIYDIPNLGWNVWQTFDMLFDLEVGSHKISIRRQNGYGELDYVEYSKR
;
A
#
# COMPACT_ATOMS: atom_id res chain seq x y z
N MET A 1 -106.47 16.04 -5.37
CA MET A 1 -106.13 16.02 -3.94
C MET A 1 -105.70 14.61 -3.52
N LYS A 2 -104.41 14.40 -3.25
CA LYS A 2 -103.85 13.37 -2.34
C LYS A 2 -102.33 13.62 -2.24
N LYS A 3 -101.85 13.89 -1.01
CA LYS A 3 -100.44 14.06 -0.63
C LYS A 3 -99.75 12.70 -0.54
N LEU A 4 -98.46 12.61 -0.88
CA LEU A 4 -97.53 11.57 -0.38
C LEU A 4 -96.09 12.06 -0.62
N ILE A 5 -95.48 12.73 0.36
CA ILE A 5 -94.49 12.24 1.35
C ILE A 5 -93.14 11.85 0.70
N PHE A 6 -92.15 12.71 0.95
CA PHE A 6 -90.73 12.55 0.67
C PHE A 6 -90.11 11.43 1.52
N LEU A 7 -89.26 10.60 0.90
CA LEU A 7 -88.32 9.73 1.60
C LEU A 7 -86.92 9.99 1.04
N PHE A 8 -86.08 10.67 1.82
CA PHE A 8 -84.65 10.84 1.54
C PHE A 8 -83.93 9.53 1.85
N PRO A 9 -83.13 8.94 0.94
CA PRO A 9 -82.32 7.79 1.29
C PRO A 9 -81.13 8.26 2.13
N PHE A 10 -81.06 7.77 3.35
CA PHE A 10 -79.94 7.92 4.26
C PHE A 10 -78.76 7.11 3.70
N CYS A 11 -77.81 7.79 3.04
CA CYS A 11 -76.57 7.18 2.58
C CYS A 11 -75.67 6.92 3.80
N LEU A 12 -75.61 5.66 4.22
CA LEU A 12 -74.71 5.21 5.28
C LEU A 12 -73.27 5.22 4.74
N LEU A 13 -72.52 6.26 5.09
CA LEU A 13 -71.10 6.38 4.79
C LEU A 13 -70.33 5.40 5.69
N LEU A 14 -69.92 4.24 5.15
CA LEU A 14 -68.99 3.34 5.81
C LEU A 14 -67.62 4.03 5.86
N ILE A 15 -67.24 4.57 7.02
CA ILE A 15 -65.87 5.02 7.28
C ILE A 15 -65.05 3.74 7.44
N ILE A 16 -64.29 3.39 6.41
CA ILE A 16 -63.23 2.38 6.54
C ILE A 16 -62.12 3.07 7.34
N THR A 17 -62.14 2.93 8.67
CA THR A 17 -60.93 3.13 9.46
C THR A 17 -59.95 2.06 8.99
N SER A 18 -59.08 2.42 8.05
CA SER A 18 -57.83 1.70 7.85
C SER A 18 -57.09 1.82 9.18
N CYS A 19 -57.20 0.79 10.01
CA CYS A 19 -56.26 0.55 11.08
C CYS A 19 -54.93 0.42 10.37
N LYS A 20 -54.14 1.50 10.40
CA LYS A 20 -52.74 1.41 10.06
C LYS A 20 -52.16 0.60 11.21
N ASP A 21 -52.19 -0.72 11.04
CA ASP A 21 -51.40 -1.61 11.87
C ASP A 21 -49.94 -1.23 11.56
N ASP A 22 -49.46 -0.20 12.26
CA ASP A 22 -48.04 -0.03 12.49
C ASP A 22 -47.67 -1.29 13.27
N VAL A 23 -47.31 -2.34 12.54
CA VAL A 23 -46.75 -3.56 13.12
C VAL A 23 -45.53 -3.10 13.88
N GLU A 24 -45.68 -2.99 15.19
CA GLU A 24 -44.59 -2.77 16.12
C GLU A 24 -43.71 -4.01 15.97
N ILE A 25 -42.68 -3.90 15.12
CA ILE A 25 -41.72 -4.99 14.92
C ILE A 25 -41.12 -5.23 16.31
N PRO A 26 -41.25 -6.44 16.88
CA PRO A 26 -40.72 -6.68 18.21
C PRO A 26 -39.24 -6.33 18.21
N SER A 27 -38.81 -5.50 19.16
CA SER A 27 -37.40 -5.19 19.35
C SER A 27 -36.69 -6.49 19.76
N SER A 28 -36.21 -7.25 18.78
CA SER A 28 -35.38 -8.42 19.04
C SER A 28 -34.11 -7.95 19.71
N THR A 29 -33.82 -8.44 20.91
CA THR A 29 -32.56 -8.17 21.62
C THR A 29 -31.45 -9.16 21.24
N LEU A 30 -31.74 -10.13 20.36
CA LEU A 30 -30.76 -11.10 19.87
C LEU A 30 -29.78 -10.41 18.92
N LEU A 31 -28.53 -10.30 19.36
CA LEU A 31 -27.47 -9.65 18.59
C LEU A 31 -27.05 -10.50 17.39
N PRO A 32 -26.76 -9.89 16.23
CA PRO A 32 -26.07 -10.59 15.15
C PRO A 32 -24.63 -10.94 15.54
N THR A 33 -23.96 -11.74 14.72
CA THR A 33 -22.52 -12.00 14.84
C THR A 33 -21.78 -11.49 13.60
N ILE A 34 -20.52 -11.11 13.78
CA ILE A 34 -19.64 -10.66 12.70
C ILE A 34 -18.23 -11.23 12.90
N LYS A 35 -17.61 -11.68 11.82
CA LYS A 35 -16.17 -12.00 11.76
C LYS A 35 -15.52 -11.16 10.67
N LEU A 36 -14.43 -10.48 10.99
CA LEU A 36 -13.60 -9.75 10.03
C LEU A 36 -12.37 -10.58 9.70
N GLN A 37 -12.00 -10.65 8.43
CA GLN A 37 -10.83 -11.36 7.94
C GLN A 37 -10.10 -10.52 6.88
N ALA A 38 -8.78 -10.55 6.92
CA ALA A 38 -7.90 -9.92 5.94
C ALA A 38 -6.49 -10.50 6.07
N ASP A 39 -5.61 -10.18 5.12
CA ASP A 39 -4.22 -10.63 5.12
C ASP A 39 -3.40 -9.95 6.22
N ALA A 40 -2.33 -10.59 6.68
CA ALA A 40 -1.44 -9.98 7.68
C ALA A 40 -0.53 -8.89 7.11
N ILE A 41 -0.49 -8.72 5.78
CA ILE A 41 0.39 -7.77 5.09
C ILE A 41 -0.46 -6.78 4.27
N ALA A 42 -0.22 -5.48 4.47
CA ALA A 42 -0.74 -4.42 3.64
C ALA A 42 0.40 -3.84 2.79
N VAL A 43 0.35 -4.01 1.46
CA VAL A 43 1.38 -3.46 0.57
C VAL A 43 1.13 -1.96 0.38
N ALA A 44 2.14 -1.13 0.67
CA ALA A 44 2.08 0.32 0.48
C ALA A 44 1.70 0.68 -0.97
N GLU A 45 0.89 1.72 -1.15
CA GLU A 45 0.31 2.15 -2.44
C GLU A 45 -0.60 1.10 -3.12
N GLY A 46 -0.82 -0.03 -2.46
CA GLY A 46 -1.71 -1.09 -2.90
C GLY A 46 -3.14 -0.94 -2.39
N THR A 47 -3.92 -2.00 -2.61
CA THR A 47 -5.28 -2.14 -2.08
C THR A 47 -5.30 -3.29 -1.07
N TYR A 48 -5.76 -3.02 0.14
CA TYR A 48 -5.92 -3.99 1.22
C TYR A 48 -7.39 -4.37 1.37
N ILE A 49 -7.69 -5.67 1.31
CA ILE A 49 -9.06 -6.18 1.25
C ILE A 49 -9.53 -6.66 2.63
N LEU A 50 -10.60 -6.06 3.13
CA LEU A 50 -11.29 -6.44 4.36
C LEU A 50 -12.56 -7.21 4.01
N ASN A 51 -12.70 -8.44 4.50
CA ASN A 51 -13.88 -9.28 4.30
C ASN A 51 -14.62 -9.50 5.61
N ALA A 52 -15.85 -9.01 5.70
CA ALA A 52 -16.72 -9.20 6.85
C ALA A 52 -17.80 -10.24 6.58
N GLU A 53 -17.93 -11.21 7.48
CA GLU A 53 -18.98 -12.22 7.47
C GLU A 53 -19.96 -11.96 8.61
N GLY A 54 -21.14 -11.43 8.25
CA GLY A 54 -22.24 -11.19 9.20
C GLY A 54 -23.26 -12.32 9.20
N ARG A 55 -23.80 -12.68 10.38
CA ARG A 55 -24.92 -13.62 10.51
C ARG A 55 -25.97 -13.05 11.45
N SER A 56 -27.24 -13.08 11.05
CA SER A 56 -28.34 -12.82 12.00
C SER A 56 -28.41 -13.95 13.02
N ALA A 57 -28.76 -13.64 14.27
CA ALA A 57 -29.12 -14.67 15.24
C ALA A 57 -30.34 -15.47 14.75
N TYR A 58 -30.49 -16.72 15.19
CA TYR A 58 -31.69 -17.50 14.92
C TYR A 58 -32.91 -16.81 15.55
N GLY A 59 -33.92 -16.48 14.73
CA GLY A 59 -35.07 -15.67 15.16
C GLY A 59 -34.76 -14.19 15.38
N GLY A 60 -33.54 -13.74 15.08
CA GLY A 60 -33.12 -12.35 15.18
C GLY A 60 -33.46 -11.51 13.95
N ALA A 61 -33.19 -10.20 14.04
CA ALA A 61 -33.50 -9.27 12.97
C ALA A 61 -32.58 -9.44 11.74
N LYS A 62 -33.07 -9.00 10.58
CA LYS A 62 -32.29 -8.99 9.32
C LYS A 62 -31.12 -8.03 9.43
N LEU A 63 -29.99 -8.41 8.86
CA LEU A 63 -28.83 -7.54 8.74
C LEU A 63 -29.15 -6.31 7.89
N ARG A 64 -28.55 -5.17 8.23
CA ARG A 64 -28.76 -3.90 7.53
C ARG A 64 -27.47 -3.37 6.92
N LYS A 65 -26.40 -3.27 7.72
CA LYS A 65 -25.20 -2.54 7.32
C LYS A 65 -23.96 -2.99 8.07
N VAL A 66 -22.84 -3.10 7.37
CA VAL A 66 -21.50 -3.21 7.95
C VAL A 66 -20.75 -1.90 7.72
N GLU A 67 -20.22 -1.31 8.79
CA GLU A 67 -19.29 -0.18 8.75
C GLU A 67 -17.88 -0.68 9.04
N PHE A 68 -16.90 -0.22 8.25
CA PHE A 68 -15.49 -0.59 8.38
C PHE A 68 -14.71 0.56 8.97
N TYR A 69 -13.76 0.23 9.85
CA TYR A 69 -12.96 1.18 10.59
C TYR A 69 -11.48 0.82 10.55
N LYS A 70 -10.63 1.84 10.51
CA LYS A 70 -9.19 1.76 10.78
C LYS A 70 -8.90 2.53 12.06
N GLY A 71 -8.45 1.85 13.11
CA GLY A 71 -8.43 2.43 14.46
C GLY A 71 -9.83 2.92 14.86
N ALA A 72 -9.98 4.23 15.09
CA ALA A 72 -11.27 4.87 15.37
C ALA A 72 -11.93 5.53 14.15
N GLU A 73 -11.22 5.64 13.02
CA GLU A 73 -11.71 6.31 11.81
C GLU A 73 -12.59 5.36 11.00
N LYS A 74 -13.78 5.83 10.61
CA LYS A 74 -14.64 5.09 9.68
C LYS A 74 -14.10 5.26 8.26
N ILE A 75 -13.72 4.13 7.65
CA ILE A 75 -13.15 4.11 6.29
C ILE A 75 -14.19 3.77 5.22
N GLY A 76 -15.33 3.17 5.60
CA GLY A 76 -16.36 2.80 4.64
C GLY A 76 -17.57 2.09 5.24
N GLU A 77 -18.55 1.77 4.41
CA GLU A 77 -19.72 0.97 4.78
C GLU A 77 -20.30 0.19 3.59
N LYS A 78 -21.08 -0.86 3.89
CA LYS A 78 -21.81 -1.70 2.93
C LYS A 78 -23.16 -2.10 3.51
N ASP A 79 -24.23 -1.86 2.75
CA ASP A 79 -25.60 -2.24 3.14
C ASP A 79 -26.02 -3.63 2.62
N ILE A 80 -25.23 -4.23 1.72
CA ILE A 80 -25.57 -5.49 1.05
C ILE A 80 -24.34 -6.40 1.01
N ALA A 81 -24.55 -7.69 1.31
CA ALA A 81 -23.52 -8.71 1.22
C ALA A 81 -23.19 -9.04 -0.25
N PRO A 82 -21.93 -9.41 -0.59
CA PRO A 82 -20.80 -9.61 0.32
C PRO A 82 -20.25 -8.30 0.90
N TYR A 83 -19.98 -8.30 2.20
CA TYR A 83 -19.43 -7.14 2.91
C TYR A 83 -17.91 -7.11 2.75
N THR A 84 -17.46 -6.65 1.58
CA THR A 84 -16.04 -6.47 1.28
C THR A 84 -15.70 -4.98 1.14
N TRP A 85 -14.62 -4.55 1.79
CA TRP A 85 -14.08 -3.20 1.67
C TRP A 85 -12.66 -3.20 1.12
N ALA A 86 -12.42 -2.37 0.12
CA ALA A 86 -11.10 -2.16 -0.49
C ALA A 86 -10.50 -0.89 0.09
N TYR A 87 -9.59 -1.03 1.05
CA TYR A 87 -8.88 0.08 1.66
C TYR A 87 -7.64 0.44 0.82
N PRO A 88 -7.53 1.68 0.29
CA PRO A 88 -6.29 2.13 -0.33
C PRO A 88 -5.21 2.34 0.75
N VAL A 89 -4.09 1.64 0.63
CA VAL A 89 -2.99 1.73 1.60
C VAL A 89 -2.17 2.98 1.31
N VAL A 90 -2.38 4.02 2.12
CA VAL A 90 -1.66 5.30 2.01
C VAL A 90 -0.42 5.35 2.89
N GLU A 91 -0.27 4.37 3.78
CA GLU A 91 0.89 4.22 4.65
C GLU A 91 2.13 3.76 3.88
N ASN A 92 3.26 4.38 4.19
CA ASN A 92 4.53 4.14 3.51
C ASN A 92 5.71 3.99 4.48
N ILE A 93 5.43 3.67 5.74
CA ILE A 93 6.43 3.38 6.77
C ILE A 93 6.55 1.86 6.86
N PRO A 94 7.74 1.27 6.57
CA PRO A 94 7.96 -0.16 6.71
C PRO A 94 7.66 -0.65 8.12
N ASP A 95 6.98 -1.80 8.21
CA ASP A 95 6.60 -2.47 9.45
C ASP A 95 5.62 -1.68 10.34
N GLN A 96 4.99 -0.64 9.79
CA GLN A 96 3.91 0.05 10.49
C GLN A 96 2.73 -0.90 10.68
N GLU A 97 2.25 -1.03 11.91
CA GLU A 97 1.04 -1.80 12.22
C GLU A 97 -0.23 -0.99 11.96
N LEU A 98 -1.15 -1.59 11.22
CA LEU A 98 -2.51 -1.11 10.99
C LEU A 98 -3.49 -1.97 11.77
N SER A 99 -4.57 -1.38 12.28
CA SER A 99 -5.63 -2.10 12.98
C SER A 99 -6.98 -1.77 12.36
N PHE A 100 -7.77 -2.80 12.08
CA PHE A 100 -9.07 -2.67 11.46
C PHE A 100 -10.13 -3.41 12.27
N HIS A 101 -11.34 -2.88 12.28
CA HIS A 101 -12.51 -3.57 12.81
C HIS A 101 -13.75 -3.21 11.99
N ALA A 102 -14.80 -4.00 12.15
CA ALA A 102 -16.08 -3.76 11.52
C ALA A 102 -17.20 -3.73 12.56
N VAL A 103 -18.24 -2.96 12.28
CA VAL A 103 -19.46 -2.89 13.10
C VAL A 103 -20.64 -3.30 12.22
N LEU A 104 -21.31 -4.37 12.59
CA LEU A 104 -22.52 -4.85 11.92
C LEU A 104 -23.74 -4.35 12.68
N SER A 105 -24.67 -3.74 11.95
CA SER A 105 -25.97 -3.33 12.44
C SER A 105 -27.09 -4.10 11.76
N ASP A 106 -28.13 -4.41 12.51
CA ASP A 106 -29.38 -4.98 11.99
C ASP A 106 -30.46 -3.90 11.79
N VAL A 107 -31.62 -4.29 11.26
CA VAL A 107 -32.72 -3.36 10.96
C VAL A 107 -33.39 -2.76 12.20
N VAL A 108 -33.27 -3.40 13.38
CA VAL A 108 -33.88 -2.91 14.64
C VAL A 108 -32.90 -2.10 15.49
N GLY A 109 -31.65 -1.97 15.06
CA GLY A 109 -30.65 -1.11 15.69
C GLY A 109 -29.68 -1.82 16.64
N ASN A 110 -29.68 -3.15 16.70
CA ASN A 110 -28.62 -3.86 17.39
C ASN A 110 -27.31 -3.69 16.63
N ASN A 111 -26.21 -3.56 17.38
CA ASN A 111 -24.87 -3.43 16.83
C ASN A 111 -23.92 -4.43 17.48
N VAL A 112 -23.05 -5.03 16.68
CA VAL A 112 -21.96 -5.89 17.15
C VAL A 112 -20.66 -5.46 16.47
N LYS A 113 -19.58 -5.39 17.26
CA LYS A 113 -18.23 -5.10 16.79
C LYS A 113 -17.47 -6.40 16.57
N SER A 114 -16.72 -6.50 15.48
CA SER A 114 -15.81 -7.62 15.22
C SER A 114 -14.59 -7.57 16.13
N ASP A 115 -13.88 -8.69 16.21
CA ASP A 115 -12.47 -8.67 16.63
C ASP A 115 -11.65 -7.74 15.73
N VAL A 116 -10.51 -7.28 16.25
CA VAL A 116 -9.56 -6.45 15.51
C VAL A 116 -8.70 -7.37 14.65
N VAL A 117 -8.55 -7.03 13.37
CA VAL A 117 -7.53 -7.62 12.49
C VAL A 117 -6.39 -6.61 12.34
N THR A 118 -5.15 -7.10 12.35
CA THR A 118 -3.96 -6.26 12.17
C THR A 118 -3.25 -6.59 10.86
N ALA A 119 -2.54 -5.59 10.33
CA ALA A 119 -1.70 -5.77 9.17
C ALA A 119 -0.39 -4.99 9.34
N THR A 120 0.72 -5.62 8.96
CA THR A 120 2.02 -4.97 8.87
C THR A 120 2.19 -4.36 7.47
N VAL A 121 2.60 -3.09 7.40
CA VAL A 121 2.84 -2.42 6.12
C VAL A 121 4.13 -2.93 5.47
N LYS A 122 4.02 -3.46 4.25
CA LYS A 122 5.18 -3.80 3.41
C LYS A 122 5.40 -2.71 2.36
N VAL A 123 6.54 -2.05 2.44
CA VAL A 123 7.03 -1.15 1.38
C VAL A 123 7.88 -1.97 0.41
N LEU A 124 7.56 -1.89 -0.88
CA LEU A 124 8.34 -2.55 -1.94
C LEU A 124 9.67 -1.81 -2.18
N PRO A 125 10.66 -2.43 -2.85
CA PRO A 125 11.88 -1.75 -3.22
C PRO A 125 11.62 -0.47 -4.02
N ILE A 126 12.24 0.62 -3.56
CA ILE A 126 12.16 1.93 -4.22
C ILE A 126 13.37 2.04 -5.14
N ARG A 127 13.11 2.20 -6.44
CA ARG A 127 14.14 2.38 -7.47
C ARG A 127 14.43 3.86 -7.72
N ILE A 128 15.71 4.16 -7.88
CA ILE A 128 16.24 5.44 -8.31
C ILE A 128 17.16 5.17 -9.51
N GLU A 129 16.76 5.68 -10.68
CA GLU A 129 17.56 5.56 -11.89
C GLU A 129 18.89 6.33 -11.76
N ALA A 130 19.99 5.73 -12.21
CA ALA A 130 21.32 6.30 -12.01
C ALA A 130 21.46 7.66 -12.73
N GLU A 131 20.82 7.83 -13.89
CA GLU A 131 20.83 9.08 -14.66
C GLU A 131 20.09 10.24 -14.00
N HIS A 132 19.28 9.96 -12.98
CA HIS A 132 18.61 10.98 -12.15
C HIS A 132 19.40 11.31 -10.87
N ALA A 133 20.49 10.60 -10.61
CA ALA A 133 21.35 10.84 -9.46
C ALA A 133 22.23 12.09 -9.66
N VAL A 134 22.80 12.61 -8.56
CA VAL A 134 23.80 13.66 -8.64
C VAL A 134 25.12 13.05 -9.11
N LEU A 135 25.59 13.44 -10.30
CA LEU A 135 26.83 12.93 -10.87
C LEU A 135 28.05 13.43 -10.09
N ARG A 136 29.10 12.60 -10.03
CA ARG A 136 30.39 12.95 -9.42
C ARG A 136 31.54 12.76 -10.39
N GLY A 137 32.60 13.54 -10.20
CA GLY A 137 33.85 13.39 -10.93
C GLY A 137 33.66 13.51 -12.44
N LEU A 138 34.08 12.48 -13.18
CA LEU A 138 33.96 12.41 -14.65
C LEU A 138 32.67 11.73 -15.12
N ALA A 139 31.83 11.27 -14.18
CA ALA A 139 30.63 10.52 -14.51
C ALA A 139 29.70 11.34 -15.40
N ARG A 140 29.10 10.67 -16.38
CA ARG A 140 28.17 11.27 -17.34
C ARG A 140 27.02 10.34 -17.62
N VAL A 141 25.85 10.94 -17.82
CA VAL A 141 24.70 10.23 -18.37
C VAL A 141 24.99 9.86 -19.82
N ALA A 142 24.73 8.60 -20.17
CA ALA A 142 24.81 8.09 -21.53
C ALA A 142 23.42 7.68 -22.01
N THR A 143 22.98 8.29 -23.11
CA THR A 143 21.67 8.08 -23.75
C THR A 143 21.82 7.76 -25.24
N ASP A 144 23.00 7.30 -25.67
CA ASP A 144 23.23 6.91 -27.04
C ASP A 144 22.36 5.70 -27.38
N ARG A 145 21.62 5.79 -28.50
CA ARG A 145 20.62 4.79 -28.88
C ARG A 145 21.22 3.38 -28.95
N GLU A 146 22.46 3.26 -29.39
CA GLU A 146 23.16 2.00 -29.61
C GLU A 146 23.51 1.25 -28.31
N THR A 147 23.62 1.96 -27.18
CA THR A 147 24.06 1.38 -25.91
C THR A 147 22.97 1.35 -24.85
N ARG A 148 21.91 2.14 -25.00
CA ARG A 148 20.90 2.34 -23.94
C ARG A 148 19.76 1.33 -23.90
N GLU A 149 19.59 0.48 -24.91
CA GLU A 149 18.38 -0.34 -25.04
C GLU A 149 18.16 -1.35 -23.91
N THR A 150 19.25 -1.85 -23.31
CA THR A 150 19.18 -2.79 -22.18
C THR A 150 19.13 -2.12 -20.82
N SER A 151 19.31 -0.79 -20.76
CA SER A 151 19.22 -0.01 -19.53
C SER A 151 17.78 0.20 -19.09
N SER A 152 17.55 0.19 -17.78
CA SER A 152 16.32 0.76 -17.22
C SER A 152 16.17 2.20 -17.65
N ASN A 153 14.93 2.60 -17.91
CA ASN A 153 14.57 3.93 -18.41
C ASN A 153 15.36 4.38 -19.68
N GLN A 154 16.01 3.44 -20.36
CA GLN A 154 16.83 3.66 -21.54
C GLN A 154 17.94 4.72 -21.36
N ALA A 155 18.58 4.77 -20.19
CA ALA A 155 19.73 5.61 -19.90
C ALA A 155 20.61 4.98 -18.81
N LYS A 156 21.86 5.41 -18.69
CA LYS A 156 22.79 4.92 -17.66
C LYS A 156 23.78 6.00 -17.27
N VAL A 157 24.53 5.77 -16.19
CA VAL A 157 25.71 6.56 -15.85
C VAL A 157 26.97 5.77 -16.14
N GLY A 158 27.83 6.32 -16.99
CA GLY A 158 29.15 5.79 -17.28
C GLY A 158 30.25 6.78 -16.92
N ALA A 159 31.45 6.55 -17.48
CA ALA A 159 32.65 7.34 -17.19
C ALA A 159 33.05 7.36 -15.72
N ILE A 160 32.85 6.23 -15.06
CA ILE A 160 33.29 5.98 -13.69
C ILE A 160 34.78 5.65 -13.74
N ASP A 161 35.59 6.67 -14.11
CA ASP A 161 36.94 6.49 -14.65
C ASP A 161 38.06 6.88 -13.67
N ASN A 162 37.75 7.67 -12.64
CA ASN A 162 38.67 8.00 -11.56
C ASN A 162 38.03 7.87 -10.18
N ALA A 163 38.82 7.99 -9.11
CA ALA A 163 38.36 7.77 -7.73
C ALA A 163 37.20 8.68 -7.29
N GLU A 164 37.03 9.85 -7.91
CA GLU A 164 35.92 10.77 -7.63
C GLU A 164 34.68 10.50 -8.48
N SER A 165 34.80 9.68 -9.52
CA SER A 165 33.71 9.43 -10.47
C SER A 165 32.69 8.46 -9.90
N GLY A 166 31.41 8.75 -10.13
CA GLY A 166 30.29 7.96 -9.61
C GLY A 166 29.00 8.77 -9.51
N ILE A 167 28.14 8.39 -8.59
CA ILE A 167 26.86 9.05 -8.31
C ILE A 167 26.63 9.23 -6.81
N ASP A 168 25.86 10.26 -6.46
CA ASP A 168 25.23 10.45 -5.16
C ASP A 168 23.71 10.33 -5.33
N VAL A 169 23.11 9.43 -4.55
CA VAL A 169 21.66 9.23 -4.46
C VAL A 169 21.20 9.63 -3.06
N THR A 170 20.07 10.32 -2.97
CA THR A 170 19.40 10.57 -1.68
C THR A 170 18.29 9.55 -1.50
N ILE A 171 18.30 8.86 -0.36
CA ILE A 171 17.23 7.94 0.05
C ILE A 171 16.55 8.47 1.31
N ASP A 172 15.26 8.18 1.45
CA ASP A 172 14.48 8.58 2.63
C ASP A 172 14.08 7.35 3.44
N VAL A 173 14.66 7.22 4.62
CA VAL A 173 14.43 6.12 5.56
C VAL A 173 13.33 6.53 6.54
N ARG A 174 12.16 5.90 6.43
CA ARG A 174 11.00 6.21 7.28
C ARG A 174 10.90 5.39 8.57
N ALA A 175 11.69 4.33 8.67
CA ALA A 175 11.83 3.50 9.87
C ALA A 175 13.27 3.01 9.96
N ALA A 176 13.90 3.14 11.13
CA ALA A 176 15.27 2.65 11.33
C ALA A 176 15.31 1.12 11.19
N GLY A 177 16.48 0.58 10.81
CA GLY A 177 16.73 -0.86 10.71
C GLY A 177 17.72 -1.22 9.60
N GLU A 178 17.83 -2.51 9.30
CA GLU A 178 18.66 -3.02 8.21
C GLU A 178 17.96 -2.78 6.86
N TYR A 179 18.66 -2.10 5.95
CA TYR A 179 18.23 -1.85 4.58
C TYR A 179 19.11 -2.61 3.60
N LEU A 180 18.45 -3.23 2.62
CA LEU A 180 19.11 -3.73 1.43
C LEU A 180 19.21 -2.57 0.43
N ILE A 181 20.43 -2.26 0.01
CA ILE A 181 20.74 -1.38 -1.12
C ILE A 181 21.25 -2.27 -2.25
N ARG A 182 20.48 -2.32 -3.34
CA ARG A 182 20.79 -3.05 -4.56
C ARG A 182 21.30 -2.08 -5.60
N VAL A 183 22.44 -2.39 -6.21
CA VAL A 183 22.99 -1.59 -7.32
C VAL A 183 23.01 -2.43 -8.58
N ALA A 184 22.42 -1.91 -9.66
CA ALA A 184 22.56 -2.49 -10.98
C ALA A 184 23.76 -1.87 -11.70
N ALA A 185 24.74 -2.71 -12.02
CA ALA A 185 26.00 -2.28 -12.63
C ALA A 185 26.50 -3.27 -13.67
N GLY A 186 27.34 -2.79 -14.58
CA GLY A 186 27.88 -3.57 -15.70
C GLY A 186 29.29 -3.12 -16.07
N THR A 187 30.05 -4.02 -16.71
CA THR A 187 31.41 -3.73 -17.17
C THR A 187 31.84 -4.64 -18.32
N GLY A 188 32.67 -4.10 -19.21
CA GLY A 188 33.44 -4.87 -20.19
C GLY A 188 34.86 -5.23 -19.73
N PHE A 189 35.23 -4.94 -18.47
CA PHE A 189 36.58 -5.09 -17.94
C PHE A 189 36.66 -6.07 -16.76
N ASN A 190 37.74 -6.84 -16.69
CA ASN A 190 38.02 -7.70 -15.54
C ASN A 190 38.54 -6.89 -14.35
N GLY A 191 38.18 -7.30 -13.14
CA GLY A 191 38.64 -6.67 -11.90
C GLY A 191 38.01 -5.30 -11.62
N THR A 192 36.93 -4.95 -12.32
CA THR A 192 36.16 -3.75 -12.03
C THR A 192 35.47 -3.89 -10.68
N ALA A 193 35.51 -2.84 -9.87
CA ALA A 193 34.82 -2.77 -8.59
C ALA A 193 34.38 -1.34 -8.32
N HIS A 194 33.26 -1.18 -7.64
CA HIS A 194 32.81 0.08 -7.09
C HIS A 194 32.78 0.00 -5.56
N LYS A 195 32.72 1.17 -4.93
CA LYS A 195 32.63 1.32 -3.48
C LYS A 195 31.43 2.21 -3.14
N ILE A 196 30.62 1.75 -2.19
CA ILE A 196 29.42 2.43 -1.72
C ILE A 196 29.66 3.03 -0.33
N TYR A 197 29.16 4.23 -0.09
CA TYR A 197 29.29 4.96 1.16
C TYR A 197 27.92 5.45 1.59
N VAL A 198 27.61 5.32 2.88
CA VAL A 198 26.45 5.97 3.51
C VAL A 198 26.95 7.23 4.21
N ASP A 199 26.35 8.38 3.90
CA ASP A 199 26.65 9.69 4.48
C ASP A 199 28.14 10.08 4.48
N GLY A 200 28.89 9.57 3.50
CA GLY A 200 30.32 9.82 3.36
C GLY A 200 31.21 9.11 4.39
N LYS A 201 30.67 8.17 5.18
CA LYS A 201 31.44 7.41 6.16
C LYS A 201 32.34 6.39 5.48
N GLU A 202 33.64 6.68 5.42
CA GLU A 202 34.60 5.80 4.72
C GLU A 202 34.86 4.46 5.43
N ALA A 203 34.75 4.42 6.76
CA ALA A 203 35.03 3.24 7.57
C ALA A 203 33.96 2.14 7.43
N GLU A 204 32.73 2.53 7.08
CA GLU A 204 31.56 1.63 6.91
C GLU A 204 31.31 1.30 5.43
N ALA A 205 32.13 1.85 4.53
CA ALA A 205 31.94 1.72 3.10
C ALA A 205 32.21 0.30 2.60
N GLN A 206 31.30 -0.23 1.78
CA GLN A 206 31.39 -1.59 1.24
C GLN A 206 31.86 -1.56 -0.21
N ILE A 207 32.55 -2.61 -0.65
CA ILE A 207 33.02 -2.78 -2.02
C ILE A 207 32.25 -3.94 -2.64
N TYR A 208 31.86 -3.78 -3.90
CA TYR A 208 31.33 -4.88 -4.70
C TYR A 208 32.10 -4.98 -6.02
N ASP A 209 32.50 -6.21 -6.36
CA ASP A 209 33.17 -6.53 -7.61
C ASP A 209 32.13 -6.73 -8.71
N ILE A 210 32.41 -6.19 -9.90
CA ILE A 210 31.54 -6.28 -11.07
C ILE A 210 32.18 -7.26 -12.06
N PRO A 211 31.64 -8.48 -12.23
CA PRO A 211 32.15 -9.43 -13.21
C PRO A 211 32.01 -8.90 -14.64
N ASN A 212 33.00 -9.18 -15.47
CA ASN A 212 32.96 -8.85 -16.89
C ASN A 212 32.02 -9.79 -17.64
N LEU A 213 30.79 -9.33 -17.88
CA LEU A 213 29.83 -10.00 -18.76
C LEU A 213 29.64 -9.25 -20.09
N GLY A 214 30.47 -8.24 -20.35
CA GLY A 214 30.35 -7.33 -21.48
C GLY A 214 29.57 -6.05 -21.15
N TRP A 215 29.79 -5.01 -21.96
CA TRP A 215 29.05 -3.76 -21.84
C TRP A 215 27.56 -3.96 -22.07
N ASN A 216 26.74 -3.17 -21.37
CA ASN A 216 25.28 -3.21 -21.45
C ASN A 216 24.66 -4.55 -20.98
N VAL A 217 25.42 -5.37 -20.25
CA VAL A 217 24.94 -6.56 -19.55
C VAL A 217 24.91 -6.28 -18.05
N TRP A 218 23.72 -6.15 -17.52
CA TRP A 218 23.49 -5.67 -16.15
C TRP A 218 23.42 -6.80 -15.14
N GLN A 219 24.07 -6.58 -14.00
CA GLN A 219 24.07 -7.45 -12.83
C GLN A 219 23.65 -6.63 -11.62
N THR A 220 23.08 -7.29 -10.61
CA THR A 220 22.66 -6.64 -9.36
C THR A 220 23.52 -7.07 -8.19
N PHE A 221 23.92 -6.11 -7.38
CA PHE A 221 24.76 -6.32 -6.20
C PHE A 221 24.04 -5.80 -4.96
N ASP A 222 23.85 -6.67 -3.97
CA ASP A 222 23.10 -6.36 -2.76
C ASP A 222 24.06 -6.11 -1.60
N MET A 223 23.87 -4.99 -0.92
CA MET A 223 24.62 -4.59 0.26
C MET A 223 23.65 -4.26 1.38
N LEU A 224 24.02 -4.61 2.61
CA LEU A 224 23.19 -4.39 3.79
C LEU A 224 23.78 -3.26 4.63
N PHE A 225 22.93 -2.31 5.03
CA PHE A 225 23.32 -1.20 5.89
C PHE A 225 22.28 -1.00 6.97
N ASP A 226 22.73 -0.80 8.21
CA ASP A 226 21.87 -0.30 9.29
C ASP A 226 21.70 1.21 9.10
N LEU A 227 20.46 1.64 8.89
CA LEU A 227 20.11 3.04 8.66
C LEU A 227 19.15 3.54 9.74
N GLU A 228 19.34 4.79 10.14
CA GLU A 228 18.46 5.50 11.05
C GLU A 228 17.30 6.15 10.31
N VAL A 229 16.26 6.60 11.02
CA VAL A 229 15.21 7.42 10.39
C VAL A 229 15.82 8.74 9.90
N GLY A 230 15.60 9.06 8.63
CA GLY A 230 16.06 10.31 8.06
C GLY A 230 16.42 10.20 6.58
N SER A 231 16.92 11.31 6.05
CA SER A 231 17.45 11.36 4.69
C SER A 231 18.93 10.96 4.73
N HIS A 232 19.31 10.01 3.89
CA HIS A 232 20.67 9.50 3.79
C HIS A 232 21.22 9.70 2.39
N LYS A 233 22.50 10.04 2.30
CA LYS A 233 23.20 10.12 1.01
C LYS A 233 23.97 8.83 0.77
N ILE A 234 23.62 8.15 -0.30
CA ILE A 234 24.30 6.95 -0.80
C ILE A 234 25.23 7.37 -1.94
N SER A 235 26.53 7.36 -1.69
CA SER A 235 27.55 7.61 -2.72
C SER A 235 28.03 6.29 -3.30
N ILE A 236 27.96 6.08 -4.60
CA ILE A 236 28.60 4.94 -5.28
C ILE A 236 29.71 5.50 -6.16
N ARG A 237 30.95 5.07 -5.92
CA ARG A 237 32.14 5.63 -6.58
C ARG A 237 33.03 4.52 -7.12
N ARG A 238 33.88 4.88 -8.08
CA ARG A 238 34.90 3.96 -8.60
C ARG A 238 35.81 3.46 -7.47
N GLN A 239 36.02 2.14 -7.41
CA GLN A 239 37.09 1.55 -6.61
C GLN A 239 38.25 1.10 -7.52
N ASN A 240 37.96 0.26 -8.52
CA ASN A 240 38.92 -0.24 -9.49
C ASN A 240 38.28 -0.47 -10.86
N GLY A 241 39.08 -0.49 -11.92
CA GLY A 241 38.58 -0.72 -13.29
C GLY A 241 37.63 0.38 -13.77
N TYR A 242 36.74 0.01 -14.70
CA TYR A 242 35.77 0.91 -15.33
C TYR A 242 34.41 0.22 -15.41
N GLY A 243 33.37 0.87 -14.90
CA GLY A 243 32.02 0.32 -14.87
C GLY A 243 30.96 1.37 -15.20
N GLU A 244 29.74 0.90 -15.37
CA GLU A 244 28.54 1.71 -15.56
C GLU A 244 27.50 1.34 -14.50
N LEU A 245 26.59 2.27 -14.23
CA LEU A 245 25.47 2.14 -13.30
C LEU A 245 24.15 2.36 -14.04
N ASP A 246 23.19 1.47 -13.80
CA ASP A 246 21.84 1.53 -14.38
C ASP A 246 20.87 2.16 -13.37
N TYR A 247 20.74 1.54 -12.20
CA TYR A 247 19.88 2.01 -11.14
C TYR A 247 20.37 1.59 -9.75
N VAL A 248 19.81 2.23 -8.73
CA VAL A 248 19.92 1.85 -7.32
C VAL A 248 18.52 1.56 -6.79
N GLU A 249 18.36 0.49 -6.03
CA GLU A 249 17.13 0.15 -5.32
C GLU A 249 17.41 0.08 -3.82
N TYR A 250 16.45 0.49 -2.99
CA TYR A 250 16.52 0.28 -1.55
C TYR A 250 15.21 -0.21 -0.97
N SER A 251 15.29 -1.08 0.04
CA SER A 251 14.15 -1.57 0.81
C SER A 251 14.58 -1.97 2.21
N LYS A 252 13.70 -1.78 3.19
CA LYS A 252 13.88 -2.36 4.53
C LYS A 252 13.73 -3.88 4.44
N ARG A 253 14.65 -4.60 5.10
CA ARG A 253 14.68 -6.06 5.10
C ARG A 253 13.59 -6.67 6.00
#